data_AF-A0A4Y7SEA6-F1
#
_entry.id   AF-A0A4Y7SEA6-F1
#
_cell.length_a   1.000
_cell.length_b   1.000
_cell.length_c   1.000
_cell.angle_alpha   90.00
_cell.angle_beta   90.00
_cell.angle_gamma   90.00
#
_symmetry.space_group_name_H-M   'P 1'
#
loop_
_entity.id
_entity.type
_entity.pdbx_description
1 polymer ?
#
loop_
_entity_poly.entity_id
_entity_poly.type
_entity_poly.pdbx_seq_one_letter_code
_entity_poly.pdbx_strand_id
1 'polypeptide(L)'
;MRGSRKYAENRRKSQDIDIPLSSKQNISKLRTRDPAEIWPLYGTIKVEDFTLDFTRALLDNLKNDFYPEQPEGPPDQVNGGIRRCALAAMASVSLLTKVTTIEETQPRLLVGTATLIVESLGLIVQWADMALAIEAPLSDLPAPGDISRCCLEIAGLFYALRAMHRSIHDAMMSSTGFIRLLIDIWTKPANQNGHDEYCLLWHLPARCPAVRLLREVAASPEGKRLFLEGLVFHDLEETFAAATIRRVAQVEEEVAKADCAEGYEIYMADYFIPIIQDLGLSSDNRVAPYFRKLKYITRLTKASNQISVSLVKDGKMPRQKAAKVAVILARLIQIALLEDPYMMRSFGYLVEGAYLEMLARTIVRGYAGDPADDDVAHALQALDFIALWTVYPAMGKRLVRSRFALHPGHGYHGVSASDWRDLEGVLAGRLG
;
A
#
# COMPACT_ATOMS: atom_id res chain seq x y z
N MET A 1 -56.04 5.29 24.19
CA MET A 1 -54.63 4.91 24.50
C MET A 1 -54.45 3.37 24.63
N ARG A 2 -54.68 2.59 23.57
CA ARG A 2 -54.39 1.13 23.55
C ARG A 2 -53.48 0.68 22.38
N GLY A 3 -53.07 1.61 21.50
CA GLY A 3 -52.23 1.34 20.33
C GLY A 3 -50.71 1.29 20.59
N SER A 4 -50.20 2.03 21.58
CA SER A 4 -48.75 2.14 21.80
C SER A 4 -48.11 0.94 22.51
N ARG A 5 -48.88 0.13 23.26
CA ARG A 5 -48.33 -1.08 23.92
C ARG A 5 -48.08 -2.22 22.94
N LYS A 6 -49.01 -2.49 22.00
CA LYS A 6 -48.84 -3.54 20.98
C LYS A 6 -47.69 -3.26 20.00
N TYR A 7 -47.41 -1.98 19.70
CA TYR A 7 -46.26 -1.60 18.86
C TYR A 7 -44.91 -1.78 19.58
N ALA A 8 -44.84 -1.51 20.89
CA ALA A 8 -43.63 -1.76 21.68
C ALA A 8 -43.38 -3.26 21.91
N GLU A 9 -44.44 -4.05 22.05
CA GLU A 9 -44.36 -5.51 22.26
C GLU A 9 -43.98 -6.26 20.97
N ASN A 10 -44.45 -5.80 19.81
CA ASN A 10 -44.04 -6.35 18.51
C ASN A 10 -42.60 -5.95 18.11
N ARG A 11 -42.08 -4.79 18.56
CA ARG A 11 -40.67 -4.44 18.38
C ARG A 11 -39.72 -5.28 19.24
N ARG A 12 -40.13 -5.67 20.45
CA ARG A 12 -39.36 -6.61 21.28
C ARG A 12 -39.37 -8.03 20.71
N LYS A 13 -40.52 -8.50 20.23
CA LYS A 13 -40.65 -9.85 19.65
C LYS A 13 -40.02 -10.03 18.27
N SER A 14 -39.69 -8.95 17.53
CA SER A 14 -38.97 -9.06 16.25
C SER A 14 -37.45 -8.94 16.37
N GLN A 15 -36.91 -8.85 17.59
CA GLN A 15 -35.46 -8.81 17.86
C GLN A 15 -34.94 -10.04 18.61
N ASP A 16 -35.82 -10.89 19.16
CA ASP A 16 -35.46 -12.20 19.70
C ASP A 16 -35.36 -13.22 18.55
N ILE A 17 -34.33 -13.06 17.72
CA ILE A 17 -33.82 -14.20 16.95
C ILE A 17 -33.23 -15.15 17.99
N ASP A 18 -33.75 -16.38 18.10
CA ASP A 18 -33.26 -17.38 19.04
C ASP A 18 -31.73 -17.53 18.87
N ILE A 19 -30.98 -16.96 19.82
CA ILE A 19 -29.51 -17.05 19.81
C ILE A 19 -29.16 -18.53 20.05
N PRO A 20 -28.42 -19.18 19.15
CA PRO A 20 -28.02 -20.57 19.31
C PRO A 20 -27.36 -20.81 20.68
N LEU A 21 -27.62 -21.96 21.30
CA LEU A 21 -27.01 -22.32 22.59
C LEU A 21 -25.48 -22.27 22.54
N SER A 22 -24.90 -22.65 21.40
CA SER A 22 -23.46 -22.53 21.10
C SER A 22 -22.99 -21.08 21.12
N SER A 23 -23.75 -20.16 20.53
CA SER A 23 -23.45 -18.72 20.56
C SER A 23 -23.49 -18.16 21.99
N LYS A 24 -24.45 -18.57 22.84
CA LYS A 24 -24.49 -18.18 24.25
C LYS A 24 -23.27 -18.67 25.04
N GLN A 25 -22.83 -19.90 24.79
CA GLN A 25 -21.61 -20.46 25.40
C GLN A 25 -20.36 -19.70 24.95
N ASN A 26 -20.26 -19.38 23.65
CA ASN A 26 -19.14 -18.62 23.10
C ASN A 26 -19.12 -17.18 23.64
N ILE A 27 -20.27 -16.51 23.77
CA ILE A 27 -20.37 -15.20 24.42
C ILE A 27 -19.89 -15.27 25.89
N SER A 28 -20.22 -16.34 26.62
CA SER A 28 -19.72 -16.52 27.98
C SER A 28 -18.19 -16.63 28.02
N LYS A 29 -17.57 -17.33 27.06
CA LYS A 29 -16.11 -17.40 26.93
C LYS A 29 -15.49 -16.05 26.64
N LEU A 30 -16.09 -15.27 25.73
CA LEU A 30 -15.62 -13.90 25.43
C LEU A 30 -15.63 -12.99 26.68
N ARG A 31 -16.64 -13.16 27.55
CA ARG A 31 -16.76 -12.39 28.80
C ARG A 31 -15.71 -12.75 29.86
N THR A 32 -15.04 -13.91 29.74
CA THR A 32 -13.91 -14.25 30.63
C THR A 32 -12.70 -13.36 30.38
N ARG A 33 -12.58 -12.81 29.16
CA ARG A 33 -11.46 -11.96 28.72
C ARG A 33 -10.09 -12.65 28.82
N ASP A 34 -10.08 -13.96 28.82
CA ASP A 34 -8.86 -14.73 28.81
C ASP A 34 -8.45 -15.04 27.35
N PRO A 35 -7.26 -14.62 26.89
CA PRO A 35 -6.77 -15.02 25.57
C PRO A 35 -6.84 -16.54 25.35
N ALA A 36 -6.61 -17.33 26.41
CA ALA A 36 -6.66 -18.80 26.35
C ALA A 36 -8.07 -19.35 26.09
N GLU A 37 -9.12 -18.60 26.40
CA GLU A 37 -10.51 -18.96 26.12
C GLU A 37 -11.00 -18.40 24.77
N ILE A 38 -10.44 -17.26 24.33
CA ILE A 38 -10.85 -16.56 23.12
C ILE A 38 -10.20 -17.17 21.88
N TRP A 39 -8.88 -17.43 21.90
CA TRP A 39 -8.16 -17.97 20.74
C TRP A 39 -8.73 -19.28 20.19
N PRO A 40 -9.08 -20.27 21.02
CA PRO A 40 -9.69 -21.51 20.54
C PRO A 40 -10.98 -21.29 19.74
N LEU A 41 -11.72 -20.20 20.00
CA LEU A 41 -12.93 -19.88 19.25
C LEU A 41 -12.65 -19.67 17.76
N TYR A 42 -11.43 -19.23 17.39
CA TYR A 42 -11.06 -18.98 16.01
C TYR A 42 -11.15 -20.24 15.13
N GLY A 43 -10.88 -21.41 15.73
CA GLY A 43 -10.96 -22.71 15.07
C GLY A 43 -12.31 -23.42 15.22
N THR A 44 -13.13 -23.04 16.20
CA THR A 44 -14.37 -23.76 16.53
C THR A 44 -15.65 -23.03 16.15
N ILE A 45 -15.58 -21.72 15.90
CA ILE A 45 -16.77 -20.91 15.65
C ILE A 45 -17.39 -21.21 14.28
N LYS A 46 -18.71 -21.37 14.25
CA LYS A 46 -19.49 -21.58 13.03
C LYS A 46 -20.19 -20.31 12.60
N VAL A 47 -20.57 -20.24 11.32
CA VAL A 47 -21.35 -19.11 10.75
C VAL A 47 -22.61 -18.83 11.58
N GLU A 48 -23.29 -19.89 12.04
CA GLU A 48 -24.50 -19.80 12.86
C GLU A 48 -24.28 -19.11 14.23
N ASP A 49 -23.06 -19.14 14.75
CA ASP A 49 -22.74 -18.59 16.08
C ASP A 49 -22.64 -17.06 16.08
N PHE A 50 -22.51 -16.45 14.90
CA PHE A 50 -22.30 -15.02 14.77
C PHE A 50 -23.63 -14.27 14.78
N THR A 51 -23.88 -13.64 15.92
CA THR A 51 -25.00 -12.75 16.15
C THR A 51 -24.48 -11.34 16.43
N LEU A 52 -25.36 -10.33 16.40
CA LEU A 52 -24.96 -8.98 16.83
C LEU A 52 -24.49 -8.96 18.29
N ASP A 53 -25.05 -9.81 19.15
CA ASP A 53 -24.62 -9.92 20.54
C ASP A 53 -23.25 -10.56 20.67
N PHE A 54 -22.90 -11.50 19.80
CA PHE A 54 -21.55 -12.02 19.70
C PHE A 54 -20.56 -10.93 19.28
N THR A 55 -20.88 -10.15 18.23
CA THR A 55 -20.06 -9.01 17.80
C THR A 55 -19.89 -7.98 18.92
N ARG A 56 -20.96 -7.63 19.66
CA ARG A 56 -20.88 -6.75 20.83
C ARG A 56 -19.97 -7.31 21.90
N ALA A 57 -20.07 -8.60 22.21
CA ALA A 57 -19.21 -9.25 23.20
C ALA A 57 -17.73 -9.22 22.79
N LEU A 58 -17.41 -9.34 21.50
CA LEU A 58 -16.04 -9.17 21.00
C LEU A 58 -15.54 -7.74 21.21
N LEU A 59 -16.34 -6.75 20.83
CA LEU A 59 -15.97 -5.33 20.93
C LEU A 59 -15.94 -4.82 22.37
N ASP A 60 -16.72 -5.43 23.28
CA ASP A 60 -16.69 -5.16 24.72
C ASP A 60 -15.33 -5.46 25.37
N ASN A 61 -14.50 -6.29 24.73
CA ASN A 61 -13.12 -6.54 25.16
C ASN A 61 -12.14 -5.40 24.80
N LEU A 62 -12.59 -4.41 24.04
CA LEU A 62 -11.77 -3.28 23.61
C LEU A 62 -11.96 -2.03 24.49
N LYS A 63 -12.91 -2.02 25.42
CA LYS A 63 -13.29 -0.83 26.19
C LYS A 63 -12.13 -0.26 27.03
N ASN A 64 -12.09 1.07 27.12
CA ASN A 64 -11.01 1.85 27.72
C ASN A 64 -10.73 1.60 29.20
N ASP A 65 -11.70 1.09 29.97
CA ASP A 65 -11.49 0.74 31.38
C ASP A 65 -10.33 -0.25 31.59
N PHE A 66 -9.85 -0.87 30.52
CA PHE A 66 -8.79 -1.87 30.51
C PHE A 66 -7.53 -1.41 29.74
N TYR A 67 -7.53 -0.20 29.17
CA TYR A 67 -6.37 0.34 28.47
C TYR A 67 -5.42 1.00 29.48
N PRO A 68 -4.20 0.47 29.67
CA PRO A 68 -3.21 1.14 30.51
C PRO A 68 -2.76 2.44 29.84
N GLU A 69 -2.54 3.50 30.63
CA GLU A 69 -1.95 4.75 30.16
C GLU A 69 -0.49 4.51 29.72
N GLN A 70 -0.30 3.99 28.51
CA GLN A 70 0.96 3.60 27.86
C GLN A 70 1.85 2.59 28.62
N PRO A 71 2.52 1.67 27.92
CA PRO A 71 3.53 0.83 28.54
C PRO A 71 4.80 1.68 28.76
N GLU A 72 5.06 2.11 29.99
CA GLU A 72 6.36 2.66 30.35
C GLU A 72 7.38 1.52 30.45
N GLY A 73 8.32 1.47 29.49
CA GLY A 73 9.49 0.57 29.54
C GLY A 73 9.70 -0.30 28.30
N PRO A 74 10.80 -1.08 28.25
CA PRO A 74 11.07 -2.04 27.19
C PRO A 74 9.97 -3.10 27.08
N PRO A 75 9.73 -3.70 25.88
CA PRO A 75 8.71 -4.75 25.67
C PRO A 75 8.79 -5.89 26.70
N ASP A 76 10.00 -6.24 27.11
CA ASP A 76 10.31 -7.32 28.06
C ASP A 76 9.91 -7.00 29.51
N GLN A 77 9.67 -5.73 29.82
CA GLN A 77 9.30 -5.24 31.15
C GLN A 77 7.83 -4.85 31.26
N VAL A 78 7.06 -5.01 30.18
CA VAL A 78 5.63 -4.72 30.18
C VAL A 78 4.93 -5.63 31.18
N ASN A 79 4.14 -5.01 32.07
CA ASN A 79 3.32 -5.71 33.05
C ASN A 79 2.52 -6.85 32.39
N GLY A 80 2.64 -8.07 32.92
CA GLY A 80 1.96 -9.26 32.37
C GLY A 80 0.44 -9.09 32.23
N GLY A 81 -0.18 -8.23 33.05
CA GLY A 81 -1.60 -7.86 32.91
C GLY A 81 -1.89 -7.10 31.61
N ILE A 82 -1.06 -6.11 31.25
CA ILE A 82 -1.20 -5.32 30.01
C ILE A 82 -1.07 -6.24 28.78
N ARG A 83 -0.06 -7.11 28.80
CA ARG A 83 0.16 -8.07 27.72
C ARG A 83 -1.03 -9.01 27.56
N ARG A 84 -1.60 -9.51 28.66
CA ARG A 84 -2.81 -10.34 28.62
C ARG A 84 -4.01 -9.60 28.04
N CYS A 85 -4.24 -8.35 28.42
CA CYS A 85 -5.32 -7.53 27.87
C CYS A 85 -5.14 -7.28 26.37
N ALA A 86 -3.93 -6.92 25.92
CA ALA A 86 -3.62 -6.72 24.51
C ALA A 86 -3.85 -7.99 23.68
N LEU A 87 -3.42 -9.15 24.19
CA LEU A 87 -3.67 -10.43 23.53
C LEU A 87 -5.17 -10.76 23.46
N ALA A 88 -5.94 -10.48 24.52
CA ALA A 88 -7.38 -10.73 24.54
C ALA A 88 -8.13 -9.81 23.56
N ALA A 89 -7.75 -8.53 23.53
CA ALA A 89 -8.26 -7.56 22.58
C ALA A 89 -7.99 -8.01 21.15
N MET A 90 -6.74 -8.33 20.82
CA MET A 90 -6.36 -8.74 19.46
C MET A 90 -6.94 -10.09 19.04
N ALA A 91 -7.10 -11.05 19.95
CA ALA A 91 -7.84 -12.28 19.69
C ALA A 91 -9.31 -11.96 19.32
N SER A 92 -9.92 -11.03 20.06
CA SER A 92 -11.29 -10.58 19.80
C SER A 92 -11.44 -9.87 18.46
N VAL A 93 -10.50 -8.98 18.10
CA VAL A 93 -10.51 -8.33 16.79
C VAL A 93 -10.24 -9.34 15.67
N SER A 94 -9.33 -10.31 15.89
CA SER A 94 -9.04 -11.36 14.92
C SER A 94 -10.27 -12.22 14.62
N LEU A 95 -11.10 -12.50 15.62
CA LEU A 95 -12.39 -13.18 15.43
C LEU A 95 -13.37 -12.36 14.58
N LEU A 96 -13.32 -11.03 14.59
CA LEU A 96 -14.14 -10.19 13.70
C LEU A 96 -13.81 -10.46 12.23
N THR A 97 -12.57 -10.81 11.90
CA THR A 97 -12.21 -11.16 10.52
C THR A 97 -12.93 -12.42 10.04
N LYS A 98 -13.37 -13.32 10.92
CA LYS A 98 -14.21 -14.48 10.54
C LYS A 98 -15.64 -14.07 10.20
N VAL A 99 -16.11 -12.92 10.70
CA VAL A 99 -17.42 -12.36 10.31
C VAL A 99 -17.46 -12.01 8.82
N THR A 100 -16.31 -11.74 8.18
CA THR A 100 -16.23 -11.56 6.71
C THR A 100 -16.86 -12.71 5.93
N THR A 101 -16.76 -13.95 6.44
CA THR A 101 -17.26 -15.16 5.76
C THR A 101 -18.79 -15.30 5.81
N ILE A 102 -19.47 -14.40 6.52
CA ILE A 102 -20.92 -14.44 6.80
C ILE A 102 -21.69 -13.53 5.85
N GLU A 103 -20.98 -12.64 5.17
CA GLU A 103 -21.53 -11.68 4.20
C GLU A 103 -22.46 -12.35 3.18
N GLU A 104 -22.07 -13.52 2.67
CA GLU A 104 -22.84 -14.26 1.66
C GLU A 104 -24.15 -14.86 2.19
N THR A 105 -24.23 -15.13 3.49
CA THR A 105 -25.35 -15.89 4.08
C THR A 105 -26.33 -15.02 4.85
N GLN A 106 -25.89 -13.90 5.45
CA GLN A 106 -26.73 -13.07 6.33
C GLN A 106 -26.47 -11.56 6.20
N PRO A 107 -26.89 -10.91 5.10
CA PRO A 107 -26.59 -9.49 4.81
C PRO A 107 -27.09 -8.49 5.87
N ARG A 108 -28.19 -8.81 6.58
CA ARG A 108 -28.74 -7.93 7.64
C ARG A 108 -27.82 -7.85 8.86
N LEU A 109 -27.13 -8.94 9.18
CA LEU A 109 -26.19 -8.98 10.30
C LEU A 109 -24.89 -8.24 9.94
N LEU A 110 -24.52 -8.22 8.66
CA LEU A 110 -23.38 -7.47 8.17
C LEU A 110 -23.52 -5.97 8.44
N VAL A 111 -24.68 -5.37 8.11
CA VAL A 111 -24.91 -3.93 8.32
C VAL A 111 -24.78 -3.56 9.81
N GLY A 112 -25.44 -4.32 10.70
CA GLY A 112 -25.36 -4.05 12.14
C GLY A 112 -23.95 -4.29 12.71
N THR A 113 -23.23 -5.31 12.23
CA THR A 113 -21.85 -5.57 12.61
C THR A 113 -20.92 -4.46 12.13
N ALA A 114 -21.10 -3.99 10.89
CA ALA A 114 -20.30 -2.91 10.33
C ALA A 114 -20.47 -1.62 11.10
N THR A 115 -21.69 -1.26 11.52
CA THR A 115 -21.93 -0.11 12.39
C THR A 115 -21.15 -0.23 13.71
N LEU A 116 -21.23 -1.39 14.38
CA LEU A 116 -20.52 -1.62 15.64
C LEU A 116 -18.98 -1.54 15.48
N ILE A 117 -18.45 -2.08 14.38
CA ILE A 117 -17.01 -2.01 14.07
C ILE A 117 -16.60 -0.56 13.83
N VAL A 118 -17.37 0.21 13.05
CA VAL A 118 -17.08 1.63 12.79
C VAL A 118 -17.09 2.44 14.08
N GLU A 119 -18.07 2.23 14.96
CA GLU A 119 -18.14 2.89 16.28
C GLU A 119 -16.95 2.53 17.18
N SER A 120 -16.38 1.33 17.01
CA SER A 120 -15.26 0.81 17.82
C SER A 120 -13.90 0.97 17.15
N LEU A 121 -13.83 1.56 15.94
CA LEU A 121 -12.62 1.57 15.12
C LEU A 121 -11.43 2.24 15.85
N GLY A 122 -11.69 3.32 16.59
CA GLY A 122 -10.66 3.99 17.39
C GLY A 122 -10.02 3.05 18.42
N LEU A 123 -10.83 2.26 19.12
CA LEU A 123 -10.36 1.28 20.10
C LEU A 123 -9.60 0.12 19.43
N ILE A 124 -10.09 -0.35 18.28
CA ILE A 124 -9.42 -1.39 17.50
C ILE A 124 -8.00 -0.95 17.12
N VAL A 125 -7.87 0.27 16.58
CA VAL A 125 -6.58 0.86 16.21
C VAL A 125 -5.69 1.02 17.43
N GLN A 126 -6.23 1.52 18.54
CA GLN A 126 -5.47 1.76 19.77
C GLN A 126 -4.91 0.45 20.36
N TRP A 127 -5.68 -0.64 20.36
CA TRP A 127 -5.20 -1.94 20.81
C TRP A 127 -4.20 -2.57 19.83
N ALA A 128 -4.35 -2.35 18.53
CA ALA A 128 -3.38 -2.78 17.54
C ALA A 128 -2.03 -2.04 17.69
N ASP A 129 -2.07 -0.74 17.97
CA ASP A 129 -0.88 0.07 18.27
C ASP A 129 -0.16 -0.42 19.53
N MET A 130 -0.92 -0.67 20.62
CA MET A 130 -0.39 -1.28 21.84
C MET A 130 0.24 -2.65 21.57
N ALA A 131 -0.44 -3.51 20.80
CA ALA A 131 0.07 -4.83 20.45
C ALA A 131 1.37 -4.75 19.65
N LEU A 132 1.47 -3.78 18.73
CA LEU A 132 2.68 -3.50 17.97
C LEU A 132 3.82 -2.99 18.88
N ALA A 133 3.52 -2.13 19.86
CA ALA A 133 4.48 -1.56 20.79
C ALA A 133 5.11 -2.63 21.71
N ILE A 134 4.32 -3.59 22.17
CA ILE A 134 4.77 -4.66 23.09
C ILE A 134 5.18 -5.94 22.36
N GLU A 135 5.18 -5.93 21.02
CA GLU A 135 5.52 -7.07 20.16
C GLU A 135 4.71 -8.33 20.52
N ALA A 136 3.41 -8.14 20.77
CA ALA A 136 2.53 -9.22 21.15
C ALA A 136 2.34 -10.20 19.97
N PRO A 137 2.55 -11.52 20.17
CA PRO A 137 2.22 -12.51 19.15
C PRO A 137 0.70 -12.57 18.97
N LEU A 138 0.20 -12.38 17.75
CA LEU A 138 -1.25 -12.42 17.45
C LEU A 138 -1.69 -13.79 16.95
N SER A 139 -0.94 -14.84 17.27
CA SER A 139 -1.29 -16.23 16.96
C SER A 139 -0.77 -17.18 18.03
N ASP A 140 -1.41 -18.37 18.12
CA ASP A 140 -1.07 -19.46 19.07
C ASP A 140 0.36 -20.01 18.92
N LEU A 141 1.11 -19.55 17.91
CA LEU A 141 2.46 -20.01 17.65
C LEU A 141 3.46 -19.18 18.46
N PRO A 142 4.22 -19.81 19.38
CA PRO A 142 5.08 -19.13 20.33
C PRO A 142 6.40 -18.76 19.65
N ALA A 143 6.43 -17.60 19.01
CA ALA A 143 7.68 -16.93 18.71
C ALA A 143 7.55 -15.45 19.10
N PRO A 144 7.62 -15.12 20.41
CA PRO A 144 7.80 -13.74 20.83
C PRO A 144 9.07 -13.16 20.17
N GLY A 145 9.02 -11.89 19.78
CA GLY A 145 10.18 -11.16 19.25
C GLY A 145 10.30 -11.09 17.72
N ASP A 146 9.28 -11.45 16.96
CA ASP A 146 9.23 -11.18 15.51
C ASP A 146 8.31 -9.99 15.20
N ILE A 147 8.88 -8.79 15.24
CA ILE A 147 8.20 -7.53 14.88
C ILE A 147 7.59 -7.63 13.48
N SER A 148 8.25 -8.35 12.56
CA SER A 148 7.76 -8.51 11.20
C SER A 148 6.44 -9.25 11.15
N ARG A 149 6.35 -10.33 11.91
CA ARG A 149 5.13 -11.12 12.03
C ARG A 149 3.98 -10.30 12.63
N CYS A 150 4.24 -9.55 13.70
CA CYS A 150 3.23 -8.70 14.32
C CYS A 150 2.69 -7.64 13.34
N CYS A 151 3.58 -6.93 12.63
CA CYS A 151 3.21 -5.97 11.59
C CYS A 151 2.32 -6.61 10.49
N LEU A 152 2.68 -7.82 10.03
CA LEU A 152 1.94 -8.54 9.01
C LEU A 152 0.57 -9.00 9.50
N GLU A 153 0.47 -9.51 10.73
CA GLU A 153 -0.78 -9.97 11.34
C GLU A 153 -1.74 -8.78 11.54
N ILE A 154 -1.27 -7.63 12.03
CA ILE A 154 -2.07 -6.39 12.16
C ILE A 154 -2.52 -5.88 10.78
N ALA A 155 -1.61 -5.80 9.81
CA ALA A 155 -1.98 -5.35 8.48
C ALA A 155 -3.00 -6.30 7.81
N GLY A 156 -2.83 -7.62 8.00
CA GLY A 156 -3.75 -8.64 7.52
C GLY A 156 -5.14 -8.51 8.14
N LEU A 157 -5.20 -8.20 9.43
CA LEU A 157 -6.44 -7.92 10.15
C LEU A 157 -7.20 -6.74 9.54
N PHE A 158 -6.56 -5.58 9.41
CA PHE A 158 -7.22 -4.39 8.84
C PHE A 158 -7.59 -4.59 7.37
N TYR A 159 -6.80 -5.33 6.61
CA TYR A 159 -7.11 -5.70 5.24
C TYR A 159 -8.34 -6.64 5.14
N ALA A 160 -8.57 -7.49 6.13
CA ALA A 160 -9.79 -8.29 6.21
C ALA A 160 -11.00 -7.43 6.63
N LEU A 161 -10.84 -6.57 7.65
CA LEU A 161 -11.92 -5.69 8.12
C LEU A 161 -12.41 -4.74 7.04
N ARG A 162 -11.50 -4.13 6.26
CA ARG A 162 -11.87 -3.22 5.17
C ARG A 162 -12.68 -3.91 4.07
N ALA A 163 -12.48 -5.22 3.89
CA ALA A 163 -13.21 -6.00 2.89
C ALA A 163 -14.65 -6.31 3.32
N MET A 164 -14.99 -6.23 4.61
CA MET A 164 -16.31 -6.61 5.13
C MET A 164 -17.43 -5.71 4.66
N HIS A 165 -17.22 -4.38 4.67
CA HIS A 165 -18.27 -3.43 4.36
C HIS A 165 -17.68 -2.07 3.99
N ARG A 166 -18.31 -1.40 3.02
CA ARG A 166 -17.85 -0.08 2.55
C ARG A 166 -17.75 0.96 3.66
N SER A 167 -18.66 0.97 4.63
CA SER A 167 -18.60 1.93 5.74
C SER A 167 -17.37 1.74 6.62
N ILE A 168 -16.86 0.50 6.76
CA ILE A 168 -15.63 0.22 7.53
C ILE A 168 -14.44 0.77 6.74
N HIS A 169 -14.37 0.48 5.44
CA HIS A 169 -13.35 1.03 4.55
C HIS A 169 -13.32 2.57 4.62
N ASP A 170 -14.47 3.23 4.45
CA ASP A 170 -14.56 4.70 4.44
C ASP A 170 -14.17 5.31 5.81
N ALA A 171 -14.53 4.63 6.91
CA ALA A 171 -14.13 5.04 8.26
C ALA A 171 -12.62 4.86 8.49
N MET A 172 -12.01 3.79 7.98
CA MET A 172 -10.56 3.58 8.04
C MET A 172 -9.80 4.65 7.27
N MET A 173 -10.23 4.95 6.03
CA MET A 173 -9.59 5.98 5.20
C MET A 173 -9.68 7.38 5.79
N SER A 174 -10.64 7.62 6.69
CA SER A 174 -10.85 8.91 7.36
C SER A 174 -10.32 8.95 8.81
N SER A 175 -9.67 7.87 9.28
CA SER A 175 -9.22 7.74 10.68
C SER A 175 -7.74 8.09 10.82
N THR A 176 -7.44 9.19 11.52
CA THR A 176 -6.06 9.61 11.82
C THR A 176 -5.27 8.54 12.58
N GLY A 177 -5.91 7.85 13.52
CA GLY A 177 -5.28 6.76 14.26
C GLY A 177 -4.88 5.59 13.35
N PHE A 178 -5.77 5.17 12.45
CA PHE A 178 -5.47 4.08 11.51
C PHE A 178 -4.33 4.46 10.57
N ILE A 179 -4.36 5.68 10.04
CA ILE A 179 -3.32 6.21 9.16
C ILE A 179 -1.96 6.23 9.87
N ARG A 180 -1.91 6.68 11.13
CA ARG A 180 -0.70 6.64 11.95
C ARG A 180 -0.18 5.22 12.15
N LEU A 181 -1.04 4.30 12.57
CA LEU A 181 -0.68 2.89 12.73
C LEU A 181 -0.10 2.29 11.43
N LEU A 182 -0.66 2.65 10.27
CA LEU A 182 -0.15 2.18 8.98
C LEU A 182 1.23 2.78 8.67
N ILE A 183 1.48 4.05 8.99
CA ILE A 183 2.81 4.67 8.88
C ILE A 183 3.81 3.92 9.77
N ASP A 184 3.43 3.61 11.01
CA ASP A 184 4.29 2.90 11.96
C ASP A 184 4.62 1.49 11.44
N ILE A 185 3.63 0.72 10.98
CA ILE A 185 3.84 -0.58 10.33
C ILE A 185 4.75 -0.47 9.11
N TRP A 186 4.62 0.59 8.32
CA TRP A 186 5.43 0.81 7.13
C TRP A 186 6.85 1.26 7.45
N THR A 187 7.08 1.97 8.55
CA THR A 187 8.41 2.55 8.86
C THR A 187 9.18 1.73 9.88
N LYS A 188 8.54 0.82 10.61
CA LYS A 188 9.18 -0.02 11.63
C LYS A 188 10.18 -1.02 11.00
N PRO A 189 11.44 -1.06 11.46
CA PRO A 189 12.41 -2.08 11.05
C PRO A 189 12.10 -3.44 11.70
N ALA A 190 12.44 -4.54 11.02
CA ALA A 190 12.24 -5.91 11.47
C ALA A 190 13.17 -6.33 12.60
N ASN A 191 14.40 -5.80 12.62
CA ASN A 191 15.44 -6.17 13.59
C ASN A 191 16.10 -4.91 14.19
N GLN A 192 16.19 -4.89 15.52
CA GLN A 192 16.97 -3.87 16.24
C GLN A 192 18.50 -4.07 16.10
N ASN A 193 18.93 -5.24 15.61
CA ASN A 193 20.33 -5.68 15.52
C ASN A 193 21.10 -5.20 14.27
N GLY A 194 20.63 -4.12 13.61
CA GLY A 194 21.38 -3.48 12.51
C GLY A 194 21.31 -4.18 11.15
N HIS A 195 20.60 -5.31 11.04
CA HIS A 195 20.13 -5.79 9.74
C HIS A 195 18.82 -5.08 9.43
N ASP A 196 18.92 -4.05 8.58
CA ASP A 196 17.85 -3.17 8.09
C ASP A 196 16.77 -3.88 7.24
N GLU A 197 16.37 -5.09 7.63
CA GLU A 197 15.26 -5.78 7.00
C GLU A 197 13.97 -5.09 7.45
N TYR A 198 13.10 -4.76 6.50
CA TYR A 198 11.77 -4.24 6.81
C TYR A 198 10.76 -5.38 6.74
N CYS A 199 9.76 -5.29 7.62
CA CYS A 199 8.78 -6.33 7.99
C CYS A 199 7.92 -6.97 6.88
N LEU A 200 8.11 -6.64 5.59
CA LEU A 200 7.03 -6.77 4.59
C LEU A 200 7.43 -7.40 3.24
N LEU A 201 8.47 -8.23 3.16
CA LEU A 201 8.63 -9.13 2.00
C LEU A 201 8.04 -10.51 2.30
N TRP A 202 6.79 -10.66 1.89
CA TRP A 202 6.13 -11.95 1.78
C TRP A 202 6.57 -12.66 0.50
N HIS A 203 6.58 -13.99 0.52
CA HIS A 203 6.87 -14.86 -0.64
C HIS A 203 5.94 -14.61 -1.85
N LEU A 204 4.83 -13.87 -1.64
CA LEU A 204 3.92 -13.36 -2.67
C LEU A 204 3.66 -11.87 -2.44
N PRO A 205 4.52 -10.98 -2.96
CA PRO A 205 4.51 -9.56 -2.62
C PRO A 205 3.19 -8.84 -2.97
N ALA A 206 2.54 -9.22 -4.08
CA ALA A 206 1.22 -8.71 -4.48
C ALA A 206 0.09 -9.03 -3.47
N ARG A 207 0.33 -9.91 -2.51
CA ARG A 207 -0.62 -10.26 -1.44
C ARG A 207 -0.30 -9.60 -0.11
N CYS A 208 0.76 -8.80 -0.02
CA CYS A 208 1.15 -8.12 1.22
C CYS A 208 0.05 -7.14 1.68
N PRO A 209 -0.62 -7.39 2.83
CA PRO A 209 -1.76 -6.59 3.27
C PRO A 209 -1.43 -5.11 3.47
N ALA A 210 -0.26 -4.81 4.06
CA ALA A 210 0.18 -3.44 4.34
C ALA A 210 0.33 -2.61 3.07
N VAL A 211 0.88 -3.20 2.01
CA VAL A 211 1.08 -2.53 0.73
C VAL A 211 -0.25 -2.22 0.05
N ARG A 212 -1.21 -3.16 0.15
CA ARG A 212 -2.56 -2.96 -0.38
C ARG A 212 -3.30 -1.86 0.37
N LEU A 213 -3.23 -1.85 1.71
CA LEU A 213 -3.79 -0.79 2.53
C LEU A 213 -3.16 0.57 2.18
N LEU A 214 -1.84 0.64 2.02
CA LEU A 214 -1.15 1.88 1.65
C LEU A 214 -1.56 2.36 0.25
N ARG A 215 -1.77 1.44 -0.69
CA ARG A 215 -2.28 1.78 -2.03
C ARG A 215 -3.70 2.35 -1.98
N GLU A 216 -4.57 1.80 -1.13
CA GLU A 216 -5.93 2.30 -0.92
C GLU A 216 -5.93 3.69 -0.27
N VAL A 217 -5.07 3.90 0.73
CA VAL A 217 -4.85 5.22 1.33
C VAL A 217 -4.37 6.23 0.28
N ALA A 218 -3.42 5.86 -0.56
CA ALA A 218 -2.91 6.72 -1.63
C ALA A 218 -3.96 7.07 -2.69
N ALA A 219 -4.91 6.16 -2.95
CA ALA A 219 -6.00 6.36 -3.90
C ALA A 219 -7.17 7.18 -3.33
N SER A 220 -7.34 7.19 -2.01
CA SER A 220 -8.36 7.98 -1.32
C SER A 220 -7.89 9.44 -1.14
N PRO A 221 -8.63 10.47 -1.61
CA PRO A 221 -8.23 11.86 -1.41
C PRO A 221 -8.04 12.23 0.06
N GLU A 222 -8.96 11.78 0.93
CA GLU A 222 -8.90 12.05 2.36
C GLU A 222 -7.80 11.22 3.03
N GLY A 223 -7.69 9.93 2.69
CA GLY A 223 -6.62 9.07 3.21
C GLY A 223 -5.24 9.60 2.86
N LYS A 224 -5.03 10.00 1.60
CA LYS A 224 -3.80 10.64 1.12
C LYS A 224 -3.48 11.91 1.89
N ARG A 225 -4.47 12.80 2.09
CA ARG A 225 -4.30 14.05 2.84
C ARG A 225 -3.85 13.76 4.28
N LEU A 226 -4.58 12.90 4.99
CA LEU A 226 -4.25 12.51 6.38
C LEU A 226 -2.90 11.81 6.48
N PHE A 227 -2.53 11.00 5.48
CA PHE A 227 -1.24 10.32 5.45
C PHE A 227 -0.08 11.31 5.33
N LEU A 228 -0.16 12.26 4.39
CA LEU A 228 0.87 13.29 4.20
C LEU A 228 0.96 14.23 5.41
N GLU A 229 -0.18 14.62 5.99
CA GLU A 229 -0.21 15.41 7.24
C GLU A 229 0.39 14.63 8.40
N GLY A 230 0.09 13.34 8.54
CA GLY A 230 0.64 12.47 9.57
C GLY A 230 2.15 12.30 9.45
N LEU A 231 2.68 12.15 8.23
CA LEU A 231 4.13 12.11 8.01
C LEU A 231 4.81 13.38 8.51
N VAL A 232 4.25 14.55 8.18
CA VAL A 232 4.86 15.84 8.52
C VAL A 232 4.70 16.17 9.99
N PHE A 233 3.53 15.89 10.56
CA PHE A 233 3.25 16.15 11.98
C PHE A 233 4.17 15.33 12.91
N HIS A 234 4.67 14.19 12.43
CA HIS A 234 5.55 13.29 13.19
C HIS A 234 7.00 13.29 12.70
N ASP A 235 7.39 14.18 11.78
CA ASP A 235 8.73 14.26 11.19
C ASP A 235 9.22 12.91 10.59
N LEU A 236 8.33 12.18 9.91
CA LEU A 236 8.56 10.83 9.37
C LEU A 236 8.81 10.80 7.85
N GLU A 237 8.94 11.94 7.16
CA GLU A 237 9.09 11.97 5.70
C GLU A 237 10.37 11.28 5.21
N GLU A 238 11.51 11.53 5.85
CA GLU A 238 12.78 10.87 5.50
C GLU A 238 12.70 9.37 5.79
N THR A 239 12.16 9.00 6.96
CA THR A 239 11.99 7.61 7.39
C THR A 239 11.08 6.85 6.43
N PHE A 240 9.97 7.45 6.01
CA PHE A 240 9.05 6.87 5.03
C PHE A 240 9.72 6.67 3.67
N ALA A 241 10.45 7.68 3.16
CA ALA A 241 11.17 7.57 1.90
C ALA A 241 12.25 6.47 1.96
N ALA A 242 13.04 6.44 3.03
CA ALA A 242 14.07 5.42 3.26
C ALA A 242 13.46 4.02 3.34
N ALA A 243 12.42 3.84 4.14
CA ALA A 243 11.72 2.56 4.30
C ALA A 243 11.10 2.06 2.99
N THR A 244 10.58 2.98 2.16
CA THR A 244 10.03 2.63 0.85
C THR A 244 11.11 2.18 -0.13
N ILE A 245 12.22 2.90 -0.22
CA ILE A 245 13.33 2.56 -1.13
C ILE A 245 14.09 1.31 -0.69
N ARG A 246 14.24 1.08 0.62
CA ARG A 246 14.83 -0.15 1.13
C ARG A 246 14.01 -1.38 0.75
N ARG A 247 12.67 -1.31 0.78
CA ARG A 247 11.84 -2.41 0.30
C ARG A 247 11.95 -2.67 -1.19
N VAL A 248 12.16 -1.64 -2.01
CA VAL A 248 12.50 -1.80 -3.43
C VAL A 248 13.84 -2.54 -3.59
N ALA A 249 14.83 -2.25 -2.75
CA ALA A 249 16.11 -2.97 -2.76
C ALA A 249 15.95 -4.43 -2.32
N GLN A 250 15.11 -4.72 -1.32
CA GLN A 250 14.80 -6.09 -0.94
C GLN A 250 14.11 -6.87 -2.06
N VAL A 251 13.26 -6.24 -2.88
CA VAL A 251 12.70 -6.87 -4.09
C VAL A 251 13.81 -7.26 -5.06
N GLU A 252 14.78 -6.37 -5.30
CA GLU A 252 15.94 -6.65 -6.15
C GLU A 252 16.73 -7.86 -5.64
N GLU A 253 16.99 -7.93 -4.33
CA GLU A 253 17.70 -9.04 -3.68
C GLU A 253 16.92 -10.37 -3.77
N GLU A 254 15.63 -10.37 -3.47
CA GLU A 254 14.83 -11.59 -3.47
C GLU A 254 14.64 -12.17 -4.87
N VAL A 255 14.42 -11.31 -5.88
CA VAL A 255 14.37 -11.75 -7.29
C VAL A 255 15.71 -12.36 -7.72
N ALA A 256 16.83 -11.82 -7.24
CA ALA A 256 18.16 -12.36 -7.53
C ALA A 256 18.41 -13.72 -6.85
N LYS A 257 17.91 -13.92 -5.62
CA LYS A 257 18.10 -15.17 -4.85
C LYS A 257 17.17 -16.30 -5.30
N ALA A 258 15.89 -15.99 -5.54
CA ALA A 258 14.85 -17.00 -5.71
C ALA A 258 14.78 -17.59 -7.13
N ASP A 259 15.50 -17.01 -8.09
CA ASP A 259 15.36 -17.28 -9.53
C ASP A 259 13.89 -17.27 -10.02
N CYS A 260 13.05 -16.53 -9.30
CA CYS A 260 11.61 -16.47 -9.50
C CYS A 260 11.14 -15.03 -9.32
N ALA A 261 10.94 -14.34 -10.43
CA ALA A 261 10.35 -13.01 -10.46
C ALA A 261 8.82 -13.01 -10.39
N GLU A 262 8.17 -14.16 -10.28
CA GLU A 262 6.71 -14.25 -10.41
C GLU A 262 5.98 -13.48 -9.30
N GLY A 263 5.18 -12.51 -9.71
CA GLY A 263 4.39 -11.67 -8.81
C GLY A 263 5.10 -10.38 -8.40
N TYR A 264 6.43 -10.28 -8.58
CA TYR A 264 7.17 -9.04 -8.34
C TYR A 264 6.91 -7.99 -9.42
N GLU A 265 6.60 -8.39 -10.65
CA GLU A 265 6.19 -7.46 -11.70
C GLU A 265 4.85 -6.80 -11.38
N ILE A 266 3.90 -7.56 -10.85
CA ILE A 266 2.62 -7.04 -10.36
C ILE A 266 2.87 -6.13 -9.17
N TYR A 267 3.77 -6.54 -8.27
CA TYR A 267 4.08 -5.78 -7.07
C TYR A 267 4.70 -4.41 -7.37
N MET A 268 5.70 -4.36 -8.25
CA MET A 268 6.33 -3.12 -8.69
C MET A 268 5.37 -2.25 -9.49
N ALA A 269 4.67 -2.85 -10.47
CA ALA A 269 3.75 -2.13 -11.33
C ALA A 269 2.61 -1.54 -10.51
N ASP A 270 1.87 -2.35 -9.77
CA ASP A 270 0.56 -1.99 -9.22
C ASP A 270 0.65 -1.32 -7.84
N TYR A 271 1.81 -1.40 -7.16
CA TYR A 271 1.95 -0.90 -5.80
C TYR A 271 3.10 0.10 -5.59
N PHE A 272 4.37 -0.31 -5.70
CA PHE A 272 5.48 0.58 -5.30
C PHE A 272 5.55 1.86 -6.14
N ILE A 273 5.49 1.71 -7.46
CA ILE A 273 5.55 2.85 -8.36
C ILE A 273 4.37 3.82 -8.10
N PRO A 274 3.12 3.35 -8.01
CA PRO A 274 1.99 4.19 -7.61
C PRO A 274 2.12 4.83 -6.24
N ILE A 275 2.60 4.12 -5.22
CA ILE A 275 2.78 4.68 -3.87
C ILE A 275 3.75 5.87 -3.94
N ILE A 276 4.84 5.74 -4.70
CA ILE A 276 5.80 6.83 -4.88
C ILE A 276 5.21 7.97 -5.72
N GLN A 277 4.48 7.67 -6.79
CA GLN A 277 3.79 8.69 -7.60
C GLN A 277 2.76 9.47 -6.75
N ASP A 278 1.90 8.76 -6.04
CA ASP A 278 0.74 9.32 -5.37
C ASP A 278 1.11 9.98 -4.04
N LEU A 279 1.98 9.36 -3.24
CA LEU A 279 2.38 9.88 -1.92
C LEU A 279 3.72 10.61 -1.97
N GLY A 280 4.72 10.04 -2.65
CA GLY A 280 6.07 10.60 -2.71
C GLY A 280 6.20 11.87 -3.56
N LEU A 281 5.51 11.90 -4.71
CA LEU A 281 5.55 12.98 -5.70
C LEU A 281 4.25 13.78 -5.78
N SER A 282 3.44 13.72 -4.73
CA SER A 282 2.23 14.53 -4.60
C SER A 282 2.52 16.03 -4.78
N SER A 283 1.49 16.81 -5.13
CA SER A 283 1.56 18.28 -5.27
C SER A 283 2.11 19.00 -4.04
N ASP A 284 2.04 18.37 -2.88
CA ASP A 284 2.55 18.87 -1.61
C ASP A 284 4.09 18.89 -1.57
N ASN A 285 4.76 18.03 -2.37
CA ASN A 285 6.21 18.00 -2.61
C ASN A 285 7.10 17.92 -1.33
N ARG A 286 6.54 17.70 -0.14
CA ARG A 286 7.27 17.62 1.14
C ARG A 286 8.14 16.36 1.26
N VAL A 287 7.66 15.22 0.75
CA VAL A 287 8.38 13.93 0.82
C VAL A 287 9.39 13.77 -0.33
N ALA A 288 9.13 14.40 -1.48
CA ALA A 288 9.91 14.24 -2.70
C ALA A 288 11.43 14.50 -2.54
N PRO A 289 11.91 15.54 -1.79
CA PRO A 289 13.33 15.77 -1.60
C PRO A 289 14.09 14.56 -1.04
N TYR A 290 13.46 13.80 -0.13
CA TYR A 290 14.06 12.61 0.47
C TYR A 290 14.16 11.46 -0.54
N PHE A 291 13.12 11.25 -1.36
CA PHE A 291 13.20 10.30 -2.47
C PHE A 291 14.30 10.66 -3.47
N ARG A 292 14.44 11.95 -3.82
CA ARG A 292 15.51 12.45 -4.71
C ARG A 292 16.90 12.18 -4.13
N LYS A 293 17.11 12.46 -2.83
CA LYS A 293 18.36 12.16 -2.10
C LYS A 293 18.72 10.67 -2.17
N LEU A 294 17.72 9.80 -2.17
CA LEU A 294 17.87 8.34 -2.25
C LEU A 294 17.98 7.80 -3.70
N LYS A 295 18.01 8.66 -4.72
CA LYS A 295 18.07 8.28 -6.14
C LYS A 295 16.99 7.26 -6.55
N TYR A 296 15.76 7.49 -6.09
CA TYR A 296 14.68 6.53 -6.23
C TYR A 296 14.37 6.10 -7.68
N ILE A 297 14.45 6.98 -8.68
CA ILE A 297 14.24 6.62 -10.10
C ILE A 297 15.23 5.53 -10.52
N THR A 298 16.52 5.71 -10.21
CA THR A 298 17.55 4.71 -10.50
C THR A 298 17.26 3.40 -9.79
N ARG A 299 16.88 3.43 -8.50
CA ARG A 299 16.59 2.23 -7.71
C ARG A 299 15.38 1.45 -8.22
N LEU A 300 14.27 2.14 -8.50
CA LEU A 300 13.07 1.54 -9.08
C LEU A 300 13.36 0.91 -10.43
N THR A 301 14.13 1.59 -11.27
CA THR A 301 14.47 1.10 -12.60
C THR A 301 15.38 -0.13 -12.50
N LYS A 302 16.38 -0.15 -11.61
CA LYS A 302 17.24 -1.32 -11.38
C LYS A 302 16.45 -2.54 -10.91
N ALA A 303 15.60 -2.38 -9.90
CA ALA A 303 14.75 -3.47 -9.40
C ALA A 303 13.82 -4.01 -10.51
N SER A 304 13.20 -3.11 -11.29
CA SER A 304 12.33 -3.48 -12.42
C SER A 304 13.09 -4.18 -13.55
N ASN A 305 14.31 -3.72 -13.83
CA ASN A 305 15.22 -4.33 -14.79
C ASN A 305 15.57 -5.76 -14.37
N GLN A 306 15.88 -5.98 -13.09
CA GLN A 306 16.17 -7.30 -12.51
C GLN A 306 14.99 -8.27 -12.65
N ILE A 307 13.77 -7.79 -12.33
CA ILE A 307 12.51 -8.53 -12.56
C ILE A 307 12.39 -8.91 -14.04
N SER A 308 12.57 -7.95 -14.94
CA SER A 308 12.52 -8.20 -16.38
C SER A 308 13.60 -9.19 -16.83
N VAL A 309 14.77 -9.26 -16.19
CA VAL A 309 15.83 -10.23 -16.53
C VAL A 309 15.42 -11.63 -16.08
N SER A 310 14.89 -11.77 -14.86
CA SER A 310 14.48 -13.07 -14.33
C SER A 310 13.22 -13.63 -15.00
N LEU A 311 12.29 -12.77 -15.45
CA LEU A 311 11.10 -13.19 -16.22
C LEU A 311 11.43 -13.75 -17.61
N VAL A 312 12.66 -13.56 -18.07
CA VAL A 312 13.19 -14.05 -19.35
C VAL A 312 13.73 -15.48 -19.16
N LYS A 313 12.83 -16.42 -18.82
CA LYS A 313 13.18 -17.84 -18.72
C LYS A 313 13.31 -18.45 -20.13
N ASP A 314 14.38 -19.20 -20.39
CA ASP A 314 14.63 -19.91 -21.66
C ASP A 314 14.52 -19.03 -22.93
N GLY A 315 14.82 -17.74 -22.80
CA GLY A 315 14.76 -16.80 -23.93
C GLY A 315 13.35 -16.33 -24.32
N LYS A 316 12.30 -16.68 -23.56
CA LYS A 316 10.92 -16.21 -23.79
C LYS A 316 10.33 -15.55 -22.55
N MET A 317 9.50 -14.54 -22.75
CA MET A 317 8.71 -13.92 -21.68
C MET A 317 7.22 -14.12 -22.02
N PRO A 318 6.40 -14.69 -21.12
CA PRO A 318 4.96 -14.82 -21.38
C PRO A 318 4.32 -13.45 -21.63
N ARG A 319 3.37 -13.37 -22.59
CA ARG A 319 2.74 -12.10 -23.00
C ARG A 319 2.16 -11.29 -21.83
N GLN A 320 1.45 -11.94 -20.91
CA GLN A 320 0.90 -11.31 -19.70
C GLN A 320 1.98 -10.67 -18.80
N LYS A 321 3.19 -11.24 -18.79
CA LYS A 321 4.32 -10.70 -18.01
C LYS A 321 4.98 -9.54 -18.75
N ALA A 322 5.10 -9.63 -20.08
CA ALA A 322 5.58 -8.53 -20.92
C ALA A 322 4.68 -7.29 -20.80
N ALA A 323 3.37 -7.47 -20.78
CA ALA A 323 2.39 -6.42 -20.49
C ALA A 323 2.69 -5.68 -19.18
N LYS A 324 2.92 -6.43 -18.10
CA LYS A 324 3.25 -5.84 -16.80
C LYS A 324 4.59 -5.09 -16.81
N VAL A 325 5.60 -5.60 -17.51
CA VAL A 325 6.87 -4.87 -17.70
C VAL A 325 6.68 -3.60 -18.54
N ALA A 326 5.81 -3.62 -19.56
CA ALA A 326 5.46 -2.43 -20.34
C ALA A 326 4.76 -1.36 -19.48
N VAL A 327 3.84 -1.78 -18.59
CA VAL A 327 3.22 -0.88 -17.61
C VAL A 327 4.27 -0.25 -16.67
N ILE A 328 5.25 -1.03 -16.20
CA ILE A 328 6.36 -0.49 -15.38
C ILE A 328 7.15 0.56 -16.19
N LEU A 329 7.52 0.26 -17.44
CA LEU A 329 8.23 1.17 -18.32
C LEU A 329 7.49 2.51 -18.50
N ALA A 330 6.17 2.45 -18.74
CA ALA A 330 5.34 3.64 -18.90
C ALA A 330 5.27 4.48 -17.60
N ARG A 331 5.08 3.82 -16.45
CA ARG A 331 4.99 4.53 -15.16
C ARG A 331 6.31 5.15 -14.73
N LEU A 332 7.45 4.54 -15.06
CA LEU A 332 8.77 5.12 -14.82
C LEU A 332 8.99 6.40 -15.64
N ILE A 333 8.51 6.45 -16.90
CA ILE A 333 8.51 7.68 -17.69
C ILE A 333 7.60 8.73 -17.05
N GLN A 334 6.40 8.36 -16.61
CA GLN A 334 5.49 9.30 -15.94
C GLN A 334 6.13 9.90 -14.69
N ILE A 335 6.80 9.08 -13.86
CA ILE A 335 7.59 9.56 -12.71
C ILE A 335 8.66 10.57 -13.16
N ALA A 336 9.43 10.21 -14.19
CA ALA A 336 10.51 11.06 -14.68
C ALA A 336 10.00 12.42 -15.18
N LEU A 337 8.85 12.44 -15.86
CA LEU A 337 8.16 13.65 -16.33
C LEU A 337 7.60 14.49 -15.18
N LEU A 338 7.03 13.86 -14.16
CA LEU A 338 6.52 14.55 -12.98
C LEU A 338 7.64 15.26 -12.21
N GLU A 339 8.83 14.66 -12.15
CA GLU A 339 9.97 15.24 -11.46
C GLU A 339 10.71 16.29 -12.30
N ASP A 340 10.89 16.03 -13.58
CA ASP A 340 11.58 16.90 -14.54
C ASP A 340 10.78 16.90 -15.85
N PRO A 341 9.93 17.90 -16.09
CA PRO A 341 9.12 17.99 -17.31
C PRO A 341 9.95 18.00 -18.60
N TYR A 342 11.22 18.41 -18.52
CA TYR A 342 12.16 18.40 -19.65
C TYR A 342 12.99 17.11 -19.71
N MET A 343 12.83 16.21 -18.74
CA MET A 343 13.49 14.91 -18.57
C MET A 343 15.02 14.92 -18.65
N MET A 344 15.68 16.07 -18.58
CA MET A 344 17.14 16.16 -18.78
C MET A 344 17.93 15.43 -17.69
N ARG A 345 17.50 15.53 -16.44
CA ARG A 345 18.15 14.87 -15.29
C ARG A 345 17.52 13.51 -15.00
N SER A 346 16.19 13.45 -14.98
CA SER A 346 15.44 12.23 -14.65
C SER A 346 15.70 11.09 -15.64
N PHE A 347 15.93 11.39 -16.93
CA PHE A 347 16.31 10.38 -17.90
C PHE A 347 17.70 9.80 -17.65
N GLY A 348 18.64 10.61 -17.15
CA GLY A 348 19.96 10.12 -16.71
C GLY A 348 19.83 9.02 -15.64
N TYR A 349 18.89 9.20 -14.70
CA TYR A 349 18.60 8.19 -13.67
C TYR A 349 17.92 6.93 -14.24
N LEU A 350 17.04 7.07 -15.24
CA LEU A 350 16.45 5.93 -15.96
C LEU A 350 17.54 5.13 -16.68
N VAL A 351 18.46 5.79 -17.38
CA VAL A 351 19.57 5.14 -18.07
C VAL A 351 20.52 4.46 -17.08
N GLU A 352 20.89 5.13 -15.98
CA GLU A 352 21.70 4.53 -14.91
C GLU A 352 21.06 3.27 -14.31
N GLY A 353 19.72 3.17 -14.37
CA GLY A 353 18.96 2.02 -13.90
C GLY A 353 18.68 0.94 -14.95
N ALA A 354 19.25 1.03 -16.15
CA ALA A 354 19.06 0.10 -17.26
C ALA A 354 17.65 0.10 -17.88
N TYR A 355 17.02 1.27 -17.98
CA TYR A 355 15.71 1.43 -18.62
C TYR A 355 15.69 0.99 -20.09
N LEU A 356 16.74 1.34 -20.85
CA LEU A 356 16.80 1.05 -22.29
C LEU A 356 16.92 -0.45 -22.57
N GLU A 357 17.65 -1.17 -21.72
CA GLU A 357 17.82 -2.61 -21.76
C GLU A 357 16.51 -3.33 -21.45
N MET A 358 15.73 -2.80 -20.49
CA MET A 358 14.39 -3.29 -20.19
C MET A 358 13.43 -3.06 -21.36
N LEU A 359 13.44 -1.85 -21.93
CA LEU A 359 12.62 -1.50 -23.09
C LEU A 359 12.93 -2.36 -24.31
N ALA A 360 14.21 -2.50 -24.66
CA ALA A 360 14.65 -3.32 -25.80
C ALA A 360 14.18 -4.78 -25.65
N ARG A 361 14.29 -5.35 -24.44
CA ARG A 361 13.80 -6.71 -24.17
C ARG A 361 12.28 -6.82 -24.32
N THR A 362 11.53 -5.84 -23.84
CA THR A 362 10.06 -5.83 -23.97
C THR A 362 9.65 -5.74 -25.43
N ILE A 363 10.28 -4.88 -26.24
CA ILE A 363 9.96 -4.73 -27.67
C ILE A 363 10.31 -5.99 -28.46
N VAL A 364 11.55 -6.48 -28.34
CA VAL A 364 12.03 -7.66 -29.07
C VAL A 364 11.18 -8.89 -28.79
N ARG A 365 10.57 -8.97 -27.61
CA ARG A 365 9.77 -10.13 -27.17
C ARG A 365 8.26 -9.92 -27.31
N GLY A 366 7.78 -8.69 -27.26
CA GLY A 366 6.40 -8.32 -27.52
C GLY A 366 6.03 -8.39 -29.01
N TYR A 367 6.99 -8.14 -29.91
CA TYR A 367 6.79 -8.21 -31.36
C TYR A 367 6.57 -9.61 -31.94
N ALA A 368 6.61 -10.67 -31.12
CA ALA A 368 6.27 -12.02 -31.55
C ALA A 368 4.74 -12.26 -31.66
N GLY A 369 3.91 -11.22 -31.46
CA GLY A 369 2.45 -11.25 -31.55
C GLY A 369 1.85 -10.08 -32.35
N ASP A 370 0.51 -9.98 -32.30
CA ASP A 370 -0.31 -8.99 -33.05
C ASP A 370 0.04 -7.53 -32.67
N PRO A 371 0.39 -6.65 -33.64
CA PRO A 371 0.70 -5.23 -33.41
C PRO A 371 -0.45 -4.37 -32.84
N ALA A 372 -1.68 -4.89 -32.83
CA ALA A 372 -2.84 -4.20 -32.28
C ALA A 372 -2.94 -4.26 -30.73
N ASP A 373 -1.92 -4.80 -30.06
CA ASP A 373 -1.90 -4.96 -28.61
C ASP A 373 -1.55 -3.65 -27.89
N ASP A 374 -2.41 -3.20 -26.98
CA ASP A 374 -2.21 -1.98 -26.18
C ASP A 374 -0.85 -1.97 -25.45
N ASP A 375 -0.31 -3.14 -25.10
CA ASP A 375 0.98 -3.32 -24.44
C ASP A 375 2.18 -2.92 -25.33
N VAL A 376 2.09 -3.19 -26.64
CA VAL A 376 3.08 -2.75 -27.63
C VAL A 376 2.94 -1.24 -27.87
N ALA A 377 1.72 -0.71 -27.84
CA ALA A 377 1.49 0.74 -27.92
C ALA A 377 2.16 1.49 -26.76
N HIS A 378 2.10 0.99 -25.52
CA HIS A 378 2.79 1.61 -24.37
C HIS A 378 4.33 1.57 -24.52
N ALA A 379 4.89 0.46 -25.03
CA ALA A 379 6.33 0.35 -25.29
C ALA A 379 6.80 1.21 -26.47
N LEU A 380 5.99 1.32 -27.53
CA LEU A 380 6.24 2.21 -28.66
C LEU A 380 6.12 3.69 -28.25
N GLN A 381 5.14 4.03 -27.40
CA GLN A 381 5.01 5.37 -26.84
C GLN A 381 6.26 5.74 -26.02
N ALA A 382 6.81 4.79 -25.24
CA ALA A 382 8.07 4.98 -24.54
C ALA A 382 9.27 5.22 -25.49
N LEU A 383 9.31 4.53 -26.64
CA LEU A 383 10.30 4.78 -27.69
C LEU A 383 10.14 6.16 -28.33
N ASP A 384 8.91 6.60 -28.60
CA ASP A 384 8.64 7.93 -29.14
C ASP A 384 9.12 9.02 -28.16
N PHE A 385 8.92 8.82 -26.86
CA PHE A 385 9.48 9.71 -25.84
C PHE A 385 11.01 9.72 -25.82
N ILE A 386 11.67 8.57 -25.97
CA ILE A 386 13.14 8.50 -26.08
C ILE A 386 13.63 9.15 -27.37
N ALA A 387 12.93 8.98 -28.49
CA ALA A 387 13.25 9.62 -29.76
C ALA A 387 13.14 11.15 -29.63
N LEU A 388 12.07 11.64 -29.02
CA LEU A 388 11.91 13.06 -28.69
C LEU A 388 13.05 13.55 -27.80
N TRP A 389 13.42 12.81 -26.75
CA TRP A 389 14.50 13.19 -25.83
C TRP A 389 15.91 13.05 -26.40
N THR A 390 16.17 12.17 -27.36
CA THR A 390 17.49 12.12 -28.01
C THR A 390 17.64 13.25 -29.02
N VAL A 391 16.53 13.65 -29.66
CA VAL A 391 16.48 14.75 -30.62
C VAL A 391 16.51 16.12 -29.93
N TYR A 392 15.78 16.33 -28.83
CA TYR A 392 15.59 17.66 -28.23
C TYR A 392 16.87 18.29 -27.64
N PRO A 393 17.71 17.60 -26.85
CA PRO A 393 19.00 18.10 -26.38
C PRO A 393 20.03 18.17 -27.50
N ALA A 394 19.94 17.32 -28.53
CA ALA A 394 20.78 17.43 -29.72
C ALA A 394 20.42 18.67 -30.56
N MET A 395 19.13 19.00 -30.68
CA MET A 395 18.65 20.23 -31.30
C MET A 395 18.93 21.45 -30.42
N GLY A 396 18.74 21.38 -29.11
CA GLY A 396 19.06 22.44 -28.15
C GLY A 396 20.56 22.73 -28.11
N LYS A 397 21.43 21.71 -28.06
CA LYS A 397 22.89 21.88 -28.19
C LYS A 397 23.29 22.41 -29.56
N ARG A 398 22.61 22.00 -30.65
CA ARG A 398 22.83 22.56 -31.99
C ARG A 398 22.39 24.01 -32.10
N LEU A 399 21.25 24.39 -31.51
CA LEU A 399 20.71 25.75 -31.46
C LEU A 399 21.55 26.69 -30.59
N VAL A 400 22.07 26.19 -29.46
CA VAL A 400 23.01 26.92 -28.62
C VAL A 400 24.36 27.04 -29.32
N ARG A 401 24.90 25.96 -29.90
CA ARG A 401 26.15 26.03 -30.70
C ARG A 401 26.00 26.92 -31.93
N SER A 402 24.85 26.94 -32.61
CA SER A 402 24.62 27.84 -33.74
C SER A 402 24.36 29.28 -33.32
N ARG A 403 23.81 29.53 -32.11
CA ARG A 403 23.76 30.88 -31.51
C ARG A 403 25.13 31.45 -31.15
N PHE A 404 26.11 30.60 -30.81
CA PHE A 404 27.47 31.03 -30.44
C PHE A 404 28.52 30.87 -31.54
N ALA A 405 28.20 30.16 -32.64
CA ALA A 405 29.09 30.00 -33.81
C ALA A 405 28.83 31.02 -34.93
N LEU A 406 27.93 31.99 -34.73
CA LEU A 406 27.75 33.11 -35.66
C LEU A 406 28.71 34.25 -35.29
N HIS A 407 29.61 34.54 -36.23
CA HIS A 407 30.73 35.47 -36.13
C HIS A 407 30.39 36.89 -35.61
N PRO A 408 31.37 37.63 -35.05
CA PRO A 408 31.20 38.94 -34.39
C PRO A 408 30.96 40.14 -35.36
N GLY A 409 30.44 39.91 -36.57
CA GLY A 409 30.60 40.85 -37.67
C GLY A 409 29.35 41.49 -38.28
N HIS A 410 28.15 40.92 -38.09
CA HIS A 410 26.96 41.42 -38.81
C HIS A 410 25.72 41.51 -37.91
N GLY A 411 25.05 42.66 -38.02
CA GLY A 411 23.99 43.12 -37.14
C GLY A 411 22.79 42.16 -37.03
N TYR A 412 22.26 42.14 -35.82
CA TYR A 412 21.05 41.43 -35.42
C TYR A 412 19.84 41.81 -36.29
N HIS A 413 19.21 40.81 -36.91
CA HIS A 413 17.75 40.76 -37.00
C HIS A 413 17.29 39.52 -36.23
N GLY A 414 16.67 39.77 -35.07
CA GLY A 414 16.15 38.73 -34.20
C GLY A 414 15.06 37.92 -34.90
N VAL A 415 15.13 36.61 -34.72
CA VAL A 415 14.04 35.68 -35.07
C VAL A 415 12.80 36.09 -34.27
N SER A 416 11.72 36.34 -34.98
CA SER A 416 10.45 36.85 -34.45
C SER A 416 9.70 35.77 -33.65
N ALA A 417 8.87 36.19 -32.69
CA ALA A 417 8.00 35.32 -31.89
C ALA A 417 7.02 34.47 -32.73
N SER A 418 6.90 34.73 -34.04
CA SER A 418 6.20 33.88 -35.01
C SER A 418 6.79 32.47 -35.11
N ASP A 419 8.11 32.35 -35.07
CA ASP A 419 8.80 31.11 -35.42
C ASP A 419 8.75 30.09 -34.27
N TRP A 420 8.46 30.57 -33.05
CA TRP A 420 8.16 29.72 -31.90
C TRP A 420 6.71 29.20 -31.90
N ARG A 421 5.75 29.96 -32.44
CA ARG A 421 4.34 29.52 -32.55
C ARG A 421 4.17 28.43 -33.59
N ASP A 422 4.95 28.44 -34.66
CA ASP A 422 4.93 27.37 -35.66
C ASP A 422 5.45 26.05 -35.08
N LEU A 423 6.40 26.11 -34.13
CA LEU A 423 6.91 24.93 -33.44
C LEU A 423 5.93 24.40 -32.39
N GLU A 424 5.24 25.28 -31.65
CA GLU A 424 4.13 24.90 -30.76
C GLU A 424 2.95 24.32 -31.54
N GLY A 425 2.64 24.85 -32.73
CA GLY A 425 1.57 24.34 -33.60
C GLY A 425 1.87 22.94 -34.16
N VAL A 426 3.12 22.67 -34.52
CA VAL A 426 3.55 21.33 -34.97
C VAL A 426 3.55 20.32 -33.82
N LEU A 427 3.82 20.75 -32.59
CA LEU A 427 3.78 19.90 -31.39
C LEU A 427 2.35 19.62 -30.92
N ALA A 428 1.47 20.62 -30.94
CA ALA A 428 0.06 20.47 -30.63
C ALA A 428 -0.68 19.56 -31.64
N GLY A 429 -0.26 19.57 -32.91
CA GLY A 429 -0.82 18.70 -33.95
C GLY A 429 -0.35 17.24 -33.90
N ARG A 430 0.68 16.90 -33.10
CA ARG A 430 1.21 15.53 -32.96
C ARG A 430 0.91 14.88 -31.60
N LEU A 431 0.45 15.65 -30.62
CA LEU A 431 0.12 15.21 -29.26
C LEU A 431 -1.39 15.27 -28.96
N GLY A 432 -2.23 15.50 -29.98
CA GLY A 432 -3.69 15.48 -29.91
C GLY A 432 -4.26 14.11 -30.24
#